data_AF-A0A952UU58-F1
#
_entry.id   AF-A0A952UU58-F1
#
_cell.length_a   1.000
_cell.length_b   1.000
_cell.length_c   1.000
_cell.angle_alpha   90.00
_cell.angle_beta   90.00
_cell.angle_gamma   90.00
#
_symmetry.space_group_name_H-M   'P 1'
#
loop_
_entity.id
_entity.type
_entity.pdbx_description
1 polymer ?
#
loop_
_entity_poly.entity_id
_entity_poly.type
_entity_poly.pdbx_seq_one_letter_code
_entity_poly.pdbx_strand_id
1 'polypeptide(L)'
;MLRFVWVPGNISHIAVHDVTPAEAEAAFAAEDFRTGPAEQKGRHVASATLAGRVLQLVYAKSGPGEVYVITAHWVLAKRRKPR
;
A
#
# COMPACT_ATOMS: atom_id res chain seq x y z
N MET A 1 -13.14 -3.53 11.76
CA MET A 1 -12.08 -2.50 11.88
C MET A 1 -10.75 -3.18 11.56
N LEU A 2 -9.95 -2.62 10.65
CA LEU A 2 -8.65 -3.21 10.28
C LEU A 2 -7.60 -2.77 11.30
N ARG A 3 -6.76 -3.70 11.75
CA ARG A 3 -5.61 -3.44 12.61
C ARG A 3 -4.34 -3.50 11.77
N PHE A 4 -3.61 -2.40 11.73
CA PHE A 4 -2.33 -2.31 11.04
C PHE A 4 -1.21 -2.71 11.99
N VAL A 5 -0.47 -3.75 11.60
CA VAL A 5 0.70 -4.20 12.34
C VAL A 5 1.93 -3.63 11.65
N TRP A 6 2.55 -2.65 12.29
CA TRP A 6 3.78 -2.02 11.84
C TRP A 6 4.98 -2.59 12.60
N VAL A 7 5.99 -3.06 11.88
CA VAL A 7 7.29 -3.38 12.47
C VAL A 7 8.31 -2.33 12.04
N PRO A 8 9.36 -2.07 12.85
CA PRO A 8 10.37 -1.06 12.54
C PRO A 8 11.00 -1.21 11.16
N GLY A 9 11.27 -2.45 10.72
CA GLY A 9 11.85 -2.71 9.40
C GLY A 9 10.98 -2.25 8.24
N ASN A 10 9.66 -2.38 8.35
CA ASN A 10 8.74 -1.97 7.28
C ASN A 10 8.51 -0.46 7.30
N ILE A 11 8.44 0.14 8.49
CA ILE A 11 8.37 1.60 8.64
C ILE A 11 9.58 2.23 7.94
N SER A 12 10.80 1.73 8.22
CA SER A 12 12.01 2.20 7.55
C SER A 12 11.98 1.97 6.04
N HIS A 13 11.44 0.85 5.57
CA HIS A 13 11.34 0.55 4.14
C HIS A 13 10.41 1.53 3.41
N ILE A 14 9.21 1.80 3.94
CA ILE A 14 8.27 2.74 3.30
C ILE A 14 8.77 4.19 3.36
N ALA A 15 9.53 4.55 4.41
CA ALA A 15 10.13 5.87 4.53
C ALA A 15 11.13 6.17 3.40
N VAL A 16 11.85 5.15 2.88
CA VAL A 16 12.73 5.29 1.70
C VAL A 16 11.94 5.68 0.44
N HIS A 17 10.63 5.39 0.41
CA HIS A 17 9.73 5.74 -0.69
C HIS A 17 8.94 7.03 -0.44
N ASP A 18 9.28 7.80 0.60
CA ASP A 18 8.56 9.02 0.99
C ASP A 18 7.08 8.72 1.32
N VAL A 19 6.84 7.59 2.01
CA VAL A 19 5.51 7.17 2.45
C VAL A 19 5.53 6.97 3.96
N THR A 20 4.57 7.58 4.64
CA THR A 20 4.35 7.42 6.07
C THR A 20 3.36 6.28 6.37
N PRO A 21 3.41 5.70 7.59
CA PRO A 21 2.39 4.73 8.03
C PRO A 21 0.96 5.27 7.90
N ALA A 22 0.75 6.53 8.26
CA ALA A 22 -0.56 7.19 8.18
C ALA A 22 -1.08 7.27 6.74
N GLU A 23 -0.22 7.56 5.76
CA GLU A 23 -0.61 7.55 4.34
C GLU A 23 -0.92 6.14 3.85
N ALA A 24 -0.12 5.15 4.25
CA ALA A 24 -0.41 3.76 3.93
C ALA A 24 -1.77 3.33 4.52
N GLU A 25 -2.10 3.73 5.74
CA GLU A 25 -3.40 3.45 6.38
C GLU A 25 -4.54 4.21 5.69
N ALA A 26 -4.34 5.48 5.34
CA ALA A 26 -5.31 6.28 4.61
C ALA A 26 -5.64 5.68 3.23
N ALA A 27 -4.66 5.04 2.58
CA ALA A 27 -4.90 4.34 1.32
C ALA A 27 -5.92 3.19 1.47
N PHE A 28 -5.96 2.47 2.60
CA PHE A 28 -6.98 1.44 2.85
C PHE A 28 -8.36 2.02 3.12
N ALA A 29 -8.44 3.28 3.56
CA ALA A 29 -9.70 3.99 3.78
C ALA A 29 -10.20 4.76 2.54
N ALA A 30 -9.38 4.83 1.47
CA ALA A 30 -9.74 5.54 0.25
C ALA A 30 -10.89 4.84 -0.50
N GLU A 31 -11.80 5.63 -1.06
CA GLU A 31 -12.94 5.11 -1.83
C GLU A 31 -12.51 4.36 -3.10
N ASP A 32 -11.37 4.74 -3.69
CA ASP A 32 -10.82 4.10 -4.88
C ASP A 32 -9.86 2.94 -4.57
N PHE A 33 -9.80 2.48 -3.31
CA PHE A 33 -8.96 1.36 -2.91
C PHE A 33 -9.28 0.10 -3.74
N ARG A 34 -8.25 -0.43 -4.39
CA ARG A 34 -8.34 -1.65 -5.21
C ARG A 34 -7.28 -2.63 -4.80
N THR A 35 -7.70 -3.82 -4.39
CA THR A 35 -6.84 -4.99 -4.22
C THR A 35 -6.71 -5.73 -5.54
N GLY A 36 -5.48 -5.93 -5.98
CA GLY A 36 -5.14 -6.84 -7.07
C GLY A 36 -5.15 -8.31 -6.63
N PRO A 37 -4.86 -9.25 -7.56
CA PRO A 37 -4.76 -10.66 -7.24
C PRO A 37 -3.71 -10.90 -6.15
N ALA A 38 -3.92 -11.95 -5.35
CA ALA A 38 -2.91 -12.40 -4.41
C ALA A 38 -1.66 -12.87 -5.19
N GLU A 39 -0.50 -12.33 -4.82
CA GLU A 39 0.80 -12.77 -5.27
C GLU A 39 1.24 -14.03 -4.50
N GLN A 40 2.34 -14.65 -4.93
CA GLN A 40 2.92 -15.80 -4.24
C GLN A 40 3.20 -15.49 -2.76
N LYS A 41 2.96 -16.49 -1.89
CA LYS A 41 3.18 -16.44 -0.43
C LYS A 41 2.22 -15.52 0.35
N GLY A 42 0.97 -15.37 -0.10
CA GLY A 42 -0.08 -14.67 0.67
C GLY A 42 0.10 -13.15 0.75
N ARG A 43 0.83 -12.59 -0.22
CA ARG A 43 1.02 -11.14 -0.37
C ARG A 43 -0.06 -10.62 -1.31
N HIS A 44 -0.59 -9.45 -1.01
CA HIS A 44 -1.59 -8.76 -1.80
C HIS A 44 -1.02 -7.41 -2.21
N VAL A 45 -1.20 -7.07 -3.48
CA VAL A 45 -0.94 -5.72 -3.96
C VAL A 45 -2.26 -4.97 -3.93
N ALA A 46 -2.25 -3.76 -3.40
CA ALA A 46 -3.35 -2.82 -3.56
C ALA A 46 -2.84 -1.47 -4.04
N SER A 47 -3.76 -0.70 -4.59
CA SER A 47 -3.52 0.67 -5.00
C SER A 47 -4.67 1.55 -4.57
N ALA A 48 -4.38 2.77 -4.18
CA ALA A 48 -5.36 3.81 -3.91
C ALA A 48 -4.81 5.18 -4.30
N THR A 49 -5.67 6.16 -4.46
CA THR A 49 -5.29 7.52 -4.82
C THR A 49 -5.33 8.39 -3.57
N LEU A 50 -4.20 8.99 -3.22
CA LEU A 50 -4.09 9.95 -2.13
C LEU A 50 -3.54 11.26 -2.67
N ALA A 51 -4.21 12.37 -2.37
CA ALA A 51 -3.81 13.72 -2.82
C ALA A 51 -3.47 13.79 -4.33
N GLY A 52 -4.21 13.07 -5.17
CA GLY A 52 -4.01 13.05 -6.63
C GLY A 52 -2.83 12.20 -7.12
N ARG A 53 -2.17 11.45 -6.23
CA ARG A 53 -1.10 10.50 -6.57
C ARG A 53 -1.55 9.08 -6.25
N VAL A 54 -1.21 8.13 -7.11
CA VAL A 54 -1.51 6.71 -6.85
C VAL A 54 -0.44 6.18 -5.90
N LEU A 55 -0.86 5.68 -4.75
CA LEU A 55 -0.04 4.90 -3.84
C LEU A 55 -0.26 3.42 -4.13
N GLN A 56 0.81 2.69 -4.39
CA GLN A 56 0.78 1.23 -4.48
C GLN A 56 1.40 0.64 -3.22
N LEU A 57 0.69 -0.30 -2.61
CA LEU A 57 1.08 -0.93 -1.36
C LEU A 57 1.00 -2.46 -1.47
N VAL A 58 1.96 -3.12 -0.83
CA VAL A 58 2.01 -4.58 -0.71
C VAL A 58 1.80 -4.92 0.73
N TYR A 59 0.84 -5.80 1.00
CA TYR A 59 0.48 -6.19 2.35
C TYR A 59 0.22 -7.70 2.44
N ALA A 60 0.33 -8.24 3.64
CA ALA A 60 -0.13 -9.59 3.94
C ALA A 60 -1.22 -9.53 5.01
N LYS A 61 -2.13 -10.51 4.99
CA LYS A 61 -3.11 -10.69 6.06
C LYS A 61 -2.54 -11.69 7.06
N SER A 62 -2.36 -11.30 8.32
CA SER A 62 -1.81 -12.18 9.36
C SER A 62 -2.91 -12.85 10.19
N GLY A 63 -4.15 -12.37 10.09
CA GLY A 63 -5.29 -12.83 10.86
C GLY A 63 -6.58 -12.14 10.45
N PRO A 64 -7.72 -12.49 11.07
CA PRO A 64 -9.00 -11.84 10.79
C PRO A 64 -8.93 -10.35 11.18
N GLY A 65 -8.90 -9.48 10.17
CA GLY A 65 -8.82 -8.04 10.35
C GLY A 65 -7.41 -7.48 10.61
N GLU A 66 -6.36 -8.31 10.57
CA GLU A 66 -4.98 -7.86 10.76
C GLU A 66 -4.24 -7.77 9.43
N VAL A 67 -3.70 -6.57 9.15
CA VAL A 67 -2.97 -6.25 7.93
C VAL A 67 -1.55 -5.84 8.27
N TYR A 68 -0.62 -6.45 7.57
CA TYR A 68 0.80 -6.17 7.67
C TYR A 68 1.28 -5.53 6.38
N VAL A 69 1.55 -4.23 6.41
CA VAL A 69 2.07 -3.51 5.24
C VAL A 69 3.55 -3.82 5.12
N ILE A 70 3.95 -4.44 4.01
CA ILE A 70 5.31 -4.87 3.71
C ILE A 70 6.10 -3.75 3.05
N THR A 71 5.49 -3.09 2.07
CA THR A 71 6.06 -1.95 1.37
C THR A 71 4.93 -1.08 0.80
N ALA A 72 5.21 0.19 0.59
CA ALA A 72 4.33 1.15 -0.05
C ALA A 72 5.20 2.16 -0.81
N HIS A 73 4.78 2.53 -2.00
CA HIS A 73 5.48 3.51 -2.82
C HIS A 73 4.52 4.25 -3.73
N TRP A 74 4.85 5.51 -4.01
CA TRP A 74 4.13 6.30 -5.00
C TRP A 74 4.36 5.73 -6.40
N VAL A 75 3.28 5.48 -7.12
CA VAL A 75 3.35 5.18 -8.55
C VAL A 75 3.64 6.50 -9.26
N LEU A 76 4.86 6.63 -9.76
CA LEU A 76 5.21 7.68 -10.69
C LEU A 76 4.27 7.55 -11.89
N ALA A 77 3.55 8.63 -12.21
CA ALA A 77 2.70 8.68 -13.39
C ALA A 77 3.55 8.24 -14.60
N LYS A 78 3.31 7.02 -15.09
CA LYS A 78 3.94 6.54 -16.30
C LYS A 78 3.44 7.49 -17.37
N ARG A 79 4.30 8.39 -17.87
CA ARG A 79 4.00 9.25 -19.02
C ARG A 79 3.36 8.35 -20.07
N ARG A 80 2.06 8.51 -20.30
CA ARG A 80 1.39 7.92 -21.47
C ARG A 80 2.19 8.44 -22.66
N LYS A 81 2.97 7.58 -23.33
CA LYS A 81 3.48 7.91 -24.66
C LYS A 81 2.22 8.16 -25.51
N PRO A 82 2.02 9.36 -26.07
CA PRO A 82 0.98 9.52 -27.08
C PRO A 82 1.25 8.50 -28.18
N ARG A 83 0.17 7.84 -28.60
CA ARG A 83 0.16 6.78 -29.58
C ARG A 83 0.59 7.29 -30.94
#